data_AF-A0A6I5NQ00-F1
#
_entry.id   AF-A0A6I5NQ00-F1
#
_cell.length_a   1.000
_cell.length_b   1.000
_cell.length_c   1.000
_cell.angle_alpha   90.00
_cell.angle_beta   90.00
_cell.angle_gamma   90.00
#
_symmetry.space_group_name_H-M   'P 1'
#
loop_
_entity.id
_entity.type
_entity.pdbx_description
1 polymer ?
#
loop_
_entity_poly.entity_id
_entity_poly.type
_entity_poly.pdbx_seq_one_letter_code
_entity_poly.pdbx_strand_id
1 'polypeptide(L)'
;MAPDIATAQWRQVEAAGLNQIRFAWAGALQPQQAHYYRLQGPLVLVECGNTQNNANHIHTVWRDLTNDFGGDIFSAHHNQIVHR
;
A
#
# COMPACT_ATOMS: atom_id res chain seq x y z
N MET A 1 -23.97 7.59 -12.31
CA MET A 1 -22.49 7.49 -12.41
C MET A 1 -21.99 7.00 -11.08
N ALA A 2 -21.07 6.04 -11.07
CA ALA A 2 -20.37 5.70 -9.83
C ALA A 2 -19.67 6.96 -9.29
N PRO A 3 -19.62 7.18 -7.97
CA PRO A 3 -18.84 8.27 -7.40
C PRO A 3 -17.39 8.16 -7.89
N ASP A 4 -16.72 9.30 -8.04
CA ASP A 4 -15.29 9.33 -8.33
C ASP A 4 -14.55 8.53 -7.24
N ILE A 5 -13.96 7.40 -7.64
CA ILE A 5 -13.31 6.44 -6.76
C ILE A 5 -12.16 7.12 -6.02
N ALA A 6 -11.43 8.02 -6.68
CA ALA A 6 -10.34 8.75 -6.07
C ALA A 6 -10.85 9.65 -4.93
N THR A 7 -11.91 10.44 -5.19
CA THR A 7 -12.54 11.27 -4.15
C THR A 7 -13.09 10.44 -2.99
N ALA A 8 -13.75 9.31 -3.27
CA ALA A 8 -14.31 8.44 -2.23
C ALA A 8 -13.21 7.85 -1.32
N GLN A 9 -12.14 7.34 -1.93
CA GLN A 9 -11.00 6.77 -1.22
C GLN A 9 -10.23 7.83 -0.44
N TRP A 10 -10.01 9.00 -1.03
CA TRP A 10 -9.37 10.11 -0.33
C TRP A 10 -10.11 10.47 0.97
N ARG A 11 -11.44 10.59 0.91
CA ARG A 11 -12.26 10.88 2.11
C ARG A 11 -12.13 9.81 3.18
N GLN A 12 -12.06 8.54 2.81
CA GLN A 12 -11.85 7.44 3.76
C GLN A 12 -10.47 7.51 4.41
N VAL A 13 -9.42 7.73 3.62
CA VAL A 13 -8.05 7.86 4.11
C VAL A 13 -7.89 9.08 5.03
N GLU A 14 -8.48 10.21 4.66
CA GLU A 14 -8.49 11.42 5.48
C GLU A 14 -9.22 11.21 6.81
N ALA A 15 -10.41 10.60 6.77
CA ALA A 15 -11.20 10.27 7.96
C ALA A 15 -10.48 9.26 8.88
N ALA A 16 -9.67 8.36 8.34
CA ALA A 16 -8.84 7.43 9.10
C ALA A 16 -7.60 8.08 9.75
N GLY A 17 -7.32 9.35 9.44
CA GLY A 17 -6.24 10.13 10.02
C GLY A 17 -4.94 10.05 9.21
N LEU A 18 -4.62 11.12 8.50
CA LEU A 18 -3.38 11.24 7.71
C LEU A 18 -2.10 11.13 8.56
N ASN A 19 -2.18 11.50 9.85
CA ASN A 19 -1.10 11.36 10.81
C ASN A 19 -0.73 9.90 11.13
N GLN A 20 -1.59 8.94 10.76
CA GLN A 20 -1.31 7.52 10.90
C GLN A 20 -0.54 6.95 9.70
N ILE A 21 -0.41 7.71 8.61
CA ILE A 21 0.38 7.29 7.45
C ILE A 21 1.86 7.28 7.83
N ARG A 22 2.53 6.20 7.48
CA ARG A 22 3.97 6.02 7.64
C ARG A 22 4.62 5.97 6.28
N PHE A 23 5.77 6.63 6.17
CA PHE A 23 6.61 6.60 5.00
C PHE A 23 7.80 5.67 5.24
N ALA A 24 8.16 4.88 4.24
CA ALA A 24 9.38 4.10 4.21
C ALA A 24 10.09 4.29 2.88
N TRP A 25 11.42 4.34 2.93
CA TRP A 25 12.30 4.40 1.77
C TRP A 25 13.27 3.24 1.79
N ALA A 26 13.57 2.69 0.62
CA ALA A 26 14.65 1.73 0.44
C ALA A 26 15.37 1.99 -0.88
N GLY A 27 16.71 1.90 -0.86
CA GLY A 27 17.54 2.08 -2.05
C GLY A 27 18.23 3.43 -2.11
N ALA A 28 18.73 3.77 -3.29
CA ALA A 28 19.60 4.91 -3.50
C ALA A 28 18.90 6.25 -3.31
N LEU A 29 19.61 7.27 -2.82
CA LEU A 29 19.11 8.65 -2.69
C LEU A 29 19.43 9.52 -3.92
N GLN A 30 20.23 8.99 -4.85
CA GLN A 30 20.64 9.72 -6.05
C GLN A 30 19.62 9.52 -7.19
N PRO A 31 19.41 10.53 -8.05
CA PRO A 31 18.55 10.38 -9.22
C PRO A 31 18.98 9.22 -10.13
N GLN A 32 17.99 8.64 -10.83
CA GLN A 32 18.19 7.57 -11.82
C GLN A 32 18.82 6.27 -11.28
N GLN A 33 18.78 6.07 -9.96
CA GLN A 33 19.23 4.84 -9.32
C GLN A 33 18.06 4.04 -8.76
N ALA A 34 18.33 2.77 -8.46
CA ALA A 34 17.31 1.86 -7.98
C ALA A 34 16.79 2.29 -6.61
N HIS A 35 15.47 2.45 -6.51
CA HIS A 35 14.81 2.87 -5.27
C HIS A 35 13.39 2.32 -5.17
N TYR A 36 12.87 2.39 -3.95
CA TYR A 36 11.52 2.02 -3.59
C TYR A 36 11.05 2.94 -2.46
N TYR A 37 9.77 3.29 -2.48
CA TYR A 37 9.13 3.88 -1.32
C TYR A 37 7.73 3.35 -1.11
N ARG A 38 7.27 3.46 0.13
CA ARG A 38 5.93 3.08 0.54
C ARG A 38 5.30 4.12 1.43
N LEU A 39 4.02 4.38 1.20
CA LEU A 39 3.12 5.03 2.14
C LEU A 39 2.15 3.96 2.66
N GLN A 40 2.06 3.83 3.98
CA GLN A 40 1.19 2.85 4.61
C GLN A 40 0.39 3.51 5.72
N GLY A 41 -0.93 3.51 5.57
CA GLY A 41 -1.89 3.87 6.61
C GLY A 41 -2.74 2.66 7.01
N PRO A 42 -3.73 2.87 7.90
CA PRO A 42 -4.62 1.80 8.34
C PRO A 42 -5.46 1.20 7.21
N LEU A 43 -5.87 2.03 6.24
CA LEU A 43 -6.80 1.63 5.16
C LEU A 43 -6.15 1.63 3.77
N VAL A 44 -4.92 2.13 3.64
CA VAL A 44 -4.30 2.37 2.34
C VAL A 44 -2.84 1.95 2.30
N LEU A 45 -2.44 1.36 1.18
CA LEU A 45 -1.06 1.12 0.81
C LEU A 45 -0.76 1.79 -0.54
N VAL A 46 0.32 2.54 -0.62
CA VAL A 46 0.89 3.00 -1.90
C VAL A 46 2.34 2.56 -1.95
N GLU A 47 2.70 1.84 -2.99
CA GLU A 47 4.06 1.36 -3.24
C GLU A 47 4.55 1.89 -4.58
N CYS A 48 5.78 2.37 -4.61
CA CYS A 48 6.45 2.77 -5.84
C CYS A 48 7.81 2.12 -5.87
N GLY A 49 8.13 1.42 -6.96
CA GLY A 49 9.37 0.70 -7.15
C GLY A 49 10.00 1.04 -8.48
N ASN A 50 11.29 1.34 -8.46
CA ASN A 50 12.11 1.53 -9.64
C ASN A 50 13.40 0.72 -9.51
N THR A 51 13.28 -0.61 -9.43
CA THR A 51 14.42 -1.52 -9.25
C THR A 51 14.67 -2.39 -10.49
N GLN A 52 13.72 -2.42 -11.42
CA GLN A 52 13.80 -3.23 -12.63
C GLN A 52 14.57 -2.53 -13.75
N ASN A 53 15.07 -3.31 -14.71
CA ASN A 53 15.71 -2.83 -15.93
C ASN A 53 16.78 -1.75 -15.67
N ASN A 54 17.62 -1.94 -14.66
CA ASN A 54 18.63 -0.95 -14.27
C ASN A 54 18.02 0.41 -13.88
N ALA A 55 16.94 0.38 -13.10
CA ALA A 55 16.22 1.54 -12.58
C ALA A 55 15.63 2.48 -13.66
N ASN A 56 15.13 1.90 -14.75
CA ASN A 56 14.52 2.65 -15.86
C ASN A 56 13.03 2.33 -16.07
N HIS A 57 12.42 1.49 -15.23
CA HIS A 57 11.03 1.06 -15.36
C HIS A 57 10.34 1.16 -13.99
N ILE A 58 9.59 2.25 -13.83
CA ILE A 58 8.88 2.57 -12.59
C ILE A 58 7.54 1.84 -12.56
N HIS A 59 7.23 1.21 -11.43
CA HIS A 59 5.92 0.67 -11.12
C HIS A 59 5.35 1.35 -9.89
N THR A 60 4.05 1.65 -9.92
CA THR A 60 3.31 2.14 -8.76
C THR A 60 2.06 1.30 -8.58
N VAL A 61 1.78 0.95 -7.33
CA VAL A 61 0.56 0.25 -6.92
C VAL A 61 -0.10 1.05 -5.80
N TRP A 62 -1.42 1.10 -5.86
CA TRP A 62 -2.28 1.58 -4.78
C TRP A 62 -3.24 0.45 -4.38
N ARG A 63 -3.44 0.24 -3.08
CA ARG A 63 -4.34 -0.78 -2.53
C ARG A 63 -5.28 -0.16 -1.49
N ASP A 64 -6.55 -0.54 -1.57
CA ASP A 64 -7.53 -0.39 -0.51
C ASP A 64 -7.45 -1.64 0.39
N LEU A 65 -6.98 -1.46 1.62
CA LEU A 65 -6.78 -2.55 2.57
C LEU A 65 -8.10 -3.10 3.13
N THR A 66 -9.21 -2.38 2.97
CA THR A 66 -10.54 -2.82 3.41
C THR A 66 -11.24 -3.73 2.40
N ASN A 67 -10.77 -3.70 1.15
CA ASN A 67 -11.28 -4.52 0.06
C ASN A 67 -10.12 -5.18 -0.70
N ASP A 68 -9.10 -5.60 0.04
CA ASP A 68 -7.85 -6.10 -0.52
C ASP A 68 -8.01 -7.54 -0.99
N PHE A 69 -7.49 -7.82 -2.18
CA PHE A 69 -7.54 -9.17 -2.72
C PHE A 69 -6.67 -10.10 -1.89
N GLY A 70 -7.27 -11.18 -1.38
CA GLY A 70 -6.60 -12.16 -0.53
C GLY A 70 -6.71 -11.89 0.98
N GLY A 71 -7.23 -10.73 1.40
CA GLY A 71 -7.52 -10.39 2.80
C GLY A 71 -6.44 -10.82 3.81
N ASP A 72 -6.87 -11.24 5.01
CA ASP A 72 -6.01 -11.91 6.00
C ASP A 72 -6.45 -13.37 6.19
N ILE A 73 -6.33 -14.16 5.13
CA ILE A 73 -6.72 -15.58 5.12
C ILE A 73 -5.97 -16.41 6.17
N PHE A 74 -4.75 -16.03 6.53
CA PHE A 74 -3.96 -16.74 7.54
C PHE A 74 -4.48 -16.49 8.95
N SER A 75 -4.75 -15.23 9.31
CA SER A 75 -5.39 -14.91 10.59
C SER A 75 -6.79 -15.51 10.68
N ALA A 76 -7.57 -15.45 9.60
CA ALA A 76 -8.90 -16.05 9.55
C ALA A 76 -8.86 -17.57 9.80
N HIS A 77 -7.95 -18.29 9.14
CA HIS A 77 -7.72 -19.72 9.38
C HIS A 77 -7.27 -20.00 10.82
N HIS A 78 -6.29 -19.24 11.32
CA HIS A 78 -5.77 -19.41 12.68
C HIS A 78 -6.85 -19.22 13.76
N ASN A 79 -7.76 -18.27 13.57
CA ASN A 79 -8.86 -18.03 14.50
C ASN A 79 -9.99 -19.07 14.41
N GLN A 80 -10.08 -19.80 13.30
CA GLN A 80 -11.08 -20.86 13.11
C GLN A 80 -10.62 -22.23 13.62
N ILE A 81 -9.30 -22.43 13.78
CA ILE A 81 -8.72 -23.70 14.21
C ILE A 81 -8.02 -23.51 15.55
N VAL A 82 -8.46 -24.27 16.56
CA VAL A 82 -7.73 -24.34 17.82
C VAL A 82 -6.42 -25.08 17.58
N HIS A 83 -5.33 -24.32 17.47
CA HIS A 83 -3.99 -24.87 17.43
C HIS A 83 -3.56 -25.23 18.86
N ARG A 84 -3.30 -26.52 19.11
CA ARG A 84 -2.71 -27.04 20.35
C ARG A 84 -1.20 -27.08 20.25
#